data_AF-A0A7S2FE00-F1
#
_entry.id   AF-A0A7S2FE00-F1
#
_cell.length_a   1.000
_cell.length_b   1.000
_cell.length_c   1.000
_cell.angle_alpha   90.00
_cell.angle_beta   90.00
_cell.angle_gamma   90.00
#
_symmetry.space_group_name_H-M   'P 1'
#
loop_
_entity.id
_entity.type
_entity.pdbx_description
1 polymer ?
#
loop_
_entity_poly.entity_id
_entity_poly.type
_entity_poly.pdbx_seq_one_letter_code
_entity_poly.pdbx_strand_id
1 'polypeptide(L)'
;ELEFVMRYFDSDKSGKVSLEEFYKGMHGKMSRQRMEFVRDIFMSLETIAGRQTSGGGQYGKASREVMLDLEAMMDCYNSVAHPDVVSGAISEPEAQGQVMEAWANGAVEGLVSWVEFLNYYKALSACVADDREFLEGVQSTWSLPSHTETGVFRAGTSRLLDA
;
A
#
# COMPACT_ATOMS: atom_id res chain seq x y z
N GLU A 1 -11.96 -23.97 22.93
CA GLU A 1 -11.25 -24.20 21.66
C GLU A 1 -11.93 -23.57 20.44
N LEU A 2 -12.99 -24.15 19.87
CA LEU A 2 -13.54 -23.71 18.56
C LEU A 2 -14.13 -22.28 18.58
N GLU A 3 -14.82 -21.90 19.65
CA GLU A 3 -15.39 -20.55 19.80
C GLU A 3 -14.33 -19.44 19.88
N PHE A 4 -13.13 -19.77 20.37
CA PHE A 4 -12.02 -18.82 20.49
C PHE A 4 -11.40 -18.56 19.12
N VAL A 5 -11.20 -19.62 18.33
CA VAL A 5 -10.76 -19.53 16.94
C VAL A 5 -11.81 -18.78 16.11
N MET A 6 -13.10 -19.11 16.27
CA MET A 6 -14.18 -18.43 15.55
C MET A 6 -14.17 -16.92 15.82
N ARG A 7 -14.06 -16.50 17.10
CA ARG A 7 -13.95 -15.07 17.46
C ARG A 7 -12.70 -14.37 16.95
N TYR A 8 -11.63 -15.13 16.70
CA TYR A 8 -10.39 -14.56 16.17
C TYR A 8 -10.51 -14.21 14.68
N PHE A 9 -11.24 -15.04 13.92
CA PHE A 9 -11.42 -14.85 12.48
C PHE A 9 -12.66 -14.01 12.14
N ASP A 10 -13.78 -14.20 12.84
CA ASP A 10 -15.05 -13.48 12.66
C ASP A 10 -14.92 -12.02 13.13
N SER A 11 -14.52 -11.16 12.19
CA SER A 11 -14.17 -9.76 12.43
C SER A 11 -15.42 -8.88 12.46
N ASP A 12 -16.44 -9.26 11.68
CA ASP A 12 -17.72 -8.56 11.58
C ASP A 12 -18.77 -9.03 12.60
N LYS A 13 -18.47 -10.09 13.36
CA LYS A 13 -19.35 -10.72 14.35
C LYS A 13 -20.63 -11.30 13.73
N SER A 14 -20.57 -11.70 12.46
CA SER A 14 -21.68 -12.33 11.75
C SER A 14 -21.97 -13.75 12.23
N GLY A 15 -21.08 -14.35 13.03
CA GLY A 15 -21.15 -15.74 13.47
C GLY A 15 -20.68 -16.73 12.40
N LYS A 16 -20.10 -16.24 11.30
CA LYS A 16 -19.50 -17.02 10.22
C LYS A 16 -18.11 -16.45 9.94
N VAL A 17 -17.23 -17.27 9.36
CA VAL A 17 -15.92 -16.80 8.88
C VAL A 17 -15.98 -16.81 7.36
N SER A 18 -15.93 -15.63 6.76
CA SER A 18 -15.78 -15.48 5.32
C SER A 18 -14.40 -15.94 4.86
N LEU A 19 -14.25 -16.25 3.57
CA LEU A 19 -12.96 -16.65 3.01
C LEU A 19 -11.90 -15.55 3.23
N GLU A 20 -12.30 -14.29 3.11
CA GLU A 20 -11.44 -13.12 3.32
C GLU A 20 -10.99 -12.99 4.78
N GLU A 21 -11.91 -13.18 5.73
CA GLU A 21 -11.60 -13.19 7.16
C GLU A 21 -10.67 -14.33 7.54
N PHE A 22 -10.88 -15.51 6.95
CA PHE A 22 -10.00 -16.66 7.11
C PHE A 22 -8.59 -16.35 6.62
N TYR A 23 -8.44 -15.77 5.43
CA TYR A 23 -7.13 -15.35 4.92
C TYR A 23 -6.50 -14.27 5.83
N LYS A 24 -7.27 -13.24 6.23
CA LYS A 24 -6.78 -12.18 7.14
C LYS A 24 -6.27 -12.74 8.46
N GLY A 25 -7.00 -13.67 9.08
CA GLY A 25 -6.56 -14.28 10.34
C GLY A 25 -5.39 -15.25 10.16
N MET A 26 -5.26 -15.92 9.02
CA MET A 26 -4.14 -16.82 8.71
C MET A 26 -2.84 -16.06 8.49
N HIS A 27 -2.90 -14.91 7.81
CA HIS A 27 -1.72 -14.12 7.49
C HIS A 27 -1.16 -13.32 8.67
N GLY A 28 -1.93 -13.20 9.75
CA GLY A 28 -1.47 -12.55 10.97
C GLY A 28 -1.17 -11.06 10.78
N LYS A 29 -0.31 -10.50 11.65
CA LYS A 29 0.07 -9.09 11.58
C LYS A 29 1.26 -8.93 10.64
N MET A 30 1.12 -8.05 9.65
CA MET A 30 2.22 -7.58 8.80
C MET A 30 3.44 -7.21 9.65
N SER A 31 4.64 -7.62 9.21
CA SER A 31 5.87 -7.33 9.95
C SER A 31 6.06 -5.82 10.11
N ARG A 32 6.68 -5.41 11.22
CA ARG A 32 6.92 -3.99 11.50
C ARG A 32 7.73 -3.32 10.40
N GLN A 33 8.71 -4.04 9.84
CA GLN A 33 9.55 -3.57 8.74
C GLN A 33 8.72 -3.25 7.49
N ARG A 34 7.84 -4.17 7.06
CA ARG A 34 6.97 -3.94 5.91
C ARG A 34 6.01 -2.77 6.15
N MET A 35 5.46 -2.65 7.38
CA MET A 35 4.57 -1.55 7.74
C MET A 35 5.27 -0.19 7.73
N GLU A 36 6.49 -0.10 8.28
CA GLU A 36 7.29 1.12 8.25
C GLU A 36 7.62 1.52 6.82
N PHE A 37 7.98 0.56 5.96
CA PHE A 37 8.21 0.83 4.55
C PHE A 37 6.98 1.37 3.82
N VAL A 38 5.82 0.71 3.97
CA VAL A 38 4.55 1.18 3.39
C VAL A 38 4.20 2.59 3.87
N ARG A 39 4.55 2.93 5.12
CA ARG A 39 4.38 4.28 5.67
C ARG A 39 5.28 5.31 4.98
N ASP A 40 6.54 4.97 4.72
CA ASP A 40 7.48 5.85 4.04
C ASP A 40 7.04 6.11 2.59
N ILE A 41 6.51 5.09 1.92
CA ILE A 41 5.90 5.19 0.58
C ILE A 41 4.70 6.14 0.62
N PHE A 42 3.79 5.97 1.58
CA PHE A 42 2.63 6.84 1.75
C PHE A 42 3.00 8.32 1.96
N MET A 43 3.98 8.59 2.83
CA MET A 43 4.48 9.96 3.04
C MET A 43 5.17 10.54 1.81
N SER A 44 5.87 9.70 1.04
CA SER A 44 6.51 10.11 -0.20
C SER A 44 5.47 10.47 -1.28
N LEU A 45 4.42 9.66 -1.41
CA LEU A 45 3.28 9.94 -2.28
C LEU A 45 2.57 11.22 -1.86
N GLU A 46 2.30 11.45 -0.57
CA GLU A 46 1.74 12.71 -0.07
C GLU A 46 2.61 13.91 -0.48
N THR A 47 3.93 13.79 -0.36
CA THR A 47 4.87 14.86 -0.68
C THR A 47 4.98 15.14 -2.19
N ILE A 48 4.79 14.12 -3.04
CA ILE A 48 4.86 14.24 -4.50
C ILE A 48 3.51 14.70 -5.05
N ALA A 49 2.42 14.04 -4.67
CA ALA A 49 1.04 14.39 -5.02
C ALA A 49 0.66 15.77 -4.49
N GLY A 50 0.99 16.07 -3.23
CA GLY A 50 0.74 17.38 -2.61
C GLY A 50 1.54 18.54 -3.24
N ARG A 51 2.59 18.26 -4.02
CA ARG A 51 3.31 19.25 -4.83
C ARG A 51 2.62 19.56 -6.17
N GLN A 52 1.81 18.64 -6.71
CA GLN A 52 1.10 18.84 -7.99
C GLN A 52 -0.15 19.73 -7.82
N THR A 53 -0.73 19.82 -6.62
CA THR A 53 -1.85 20.73 -6.34
C THR A 53 -1.37 22.17 -6.13
N SER A 54 -0.96 22.85 -7.20
CA SER A 54 -0.64 24.31 -7.20
C SER A 54 -1.89 25.21 -7.06
N GLY A 55 -3.02 24.66 -6.60
CA GLY A 55 -4.27 25.36 -6.38
C GLY A 55 -5.00 24.79 -5.18
N GLY A 56 -4.61 25.24 -3.98
CA GLY A 56 -5.45 25.07 -2.79
C GLY A 56 -5.55 23.65 -2.24
N GLY A 57 -4.41 23.02 -1.92
CA GLY A 57 -4.39 22.02 -0.85
C GLY A 57 -4.72 22.68 0.49
N GLN A 58 -5.98 23.08 0.70
CA GLN A 58 -6.47 23.59 1.97
C GLN A 58 -6.75 22.43 2.94
N TYR A 59 -5.72 21.62 3.19
CA TYR A 59 -5.65 20.79 4.39
C TYR A 59 -4.29 21.01 5.06
N GLY A 60 -4.00 22.30 5.29
CA GLY A 60 -2.90 22.73 6.12
C GLY A 60 -3.13 22.38 7.59
N LYS A 61 -2.19 21.59 8.11
CA LYS A 61 -1.59 21.65 9.46
C LYS A 61 -2.47 21.38 10.69
N ALA A 62 -2.03 20.34 11.40
CA ALA A 62 -2.00 20.14 12.85
C ALA A 62 -2.96 19.11 13.48
N SER A 63 -4.08 18.72 12.85
CA SER A 63 -4.97 17.68 13.45
C SER A 63 -5.84 16.90 12.46
N ARG A 64 -5.62 16.97 11.14
CA ARG A 64 -6.45 16.25 10.15
C ARG A 64 -5.67 15.07 9.57
N GLU A 65 -6.35 13.94 9.46
CA GLU A 65 -5.83 12.70 8.88
C GLU A 65 -5.29 12.98 7.47
N VAL A 66 -4.08 12.49 7.19
CA VAL A 66 -3.45 12.62 5.87
C VAL A 66 -4.20 11.72 4.89
N MET A 67 -4.64 12.30 3.79
CA MET A 67 -5.37 11.61 2.73
C MET A 67 -4.69 11.86 1.39
N LEU A 68 -4.62 10.83 0.55
CA LEU A 68 -4.10 10.91 -0.80
C LEU A 68 -5.26 11.05 -1.78
N ASP A 69 -5.14 11.99 -2.71
CA ASP A 69 -6.05 12.04 -3.85
C ASP A 69 -5.73 10.88 -4.81
N LEU A 70 -6.76 10.13 -5.21
CA LEU A 70 -6.60 8.94 -6.04
C LEU A 70 -6.03 9.28 -7.42
N GLU A 71 -6.43 10.40 -8.03
CA GLU A 71 -5.92 10.82 -9.33
C GLU A 71 -4.42 11.14 -9.24
N ALA A 72 -4.03 11.92 -8.23
CA ALA A 72 -2.63 12.24 -7.99
C ALA A 72 -1.78 11.02 -7.58
N MET A 73 -2.39 10.02 -6.94
CA MET A 73 -1.75 8.74 -6.64
C MET A 73 -1.51 7.95 -7.92
N MET A 74 -2.48 7.91 -8.84
CA MET A 74 -2.34 7.23 -10.13
C MET A 74 -1.29 7.88 -11.04
N ASP A 75 -1.06 9.20 -10.94
CA ASP A 75 0.06 9.87 -11.63
C ASP A 75 1.44 9.35 -11.20
N CYS A 76 1.53 8.82 -9.97
CA CYS A 76 2.76 8.23 -9.44
C CYS A 76 2.85 6.71 -9.70
N TYR A 77 1.80 6.09 -10.24
CA TYR A 77 1.74 4.65 -10.44
C TYR A 77 2.55 4.21 -11.66
N ASN A 78 3.40 3.21 -11.48
CA ASN A 78 4.24 2.65 -12.53
C ASN A 78 3.60 1.38 -13.12
N SER A 79 2.73 1.54 -14.10
CA SER A 79 2.07 0.43 -14.78
C SER A 79 3.01 -0.50 -15.53
N VAL A 80 4.18 0.00 -15.99
CA VAL A 80 5.16 -0.80 -16.72
C VAL A 80 5.82 -1.85 -15.83
N ALA A 81 5.96 -1.56 -14.54
CA ALA A 81 6.55 -2.47 -13.57
C ALA A 81 5.57 -3.51 -13.00
N HIS A 82 4.30 -3.50 -13.42
CA HIS A 82 3.32 -4.47 -12.94
C HIS A 82 3.70 -5.89 -13.40
N PRO A 83 3.73 -6.91 -12.51
CA PRO A 83 4.19 -8.26 -12.86
C PRO A 83 3.49 -8.86 -14.08
N ASP A 84 2.17 -8.70 -14.17
CA ASP A 84 1.38 -9.21 -15.30
C ASP A 84 1.60 -8.43 -16.60
N VAL A 85 2.06 -7.18 -16.52
CA VAL A 85 2.47 -6.39 -17.70
C VAL A 85 3.83 -6.87 -18.17
N VAL A 86 4.77 -7.08 -17.24
CA VAL A 86 6.11 -7.62 -17.52
C VAL A 86 6.02 -9.01 -18.14
N SER A 87 5.09 -9.86 -17.68
CA SER A 87 4.86 -11.19 -18.25
C SER A 87 4.04 -11.17 -19.56
N GLY A 88 3.51 -10.01 -19.97
CA GLY A 88 2.65 -9.85 -21.14
C GLY A 88 1.26 -10.48 -20.99
N ALA A 89 0.82 -10.76 -19.77
CA ALA A 89 -0.50 -11.30 -19.47
C ALA A 89 -1.60 -10.23 -19.58
N ILE A 90 -1.29 -8.98 -19.22
CA ILE A 90 -2.18 -7.82 -19.37
C ILE A 90 -1.43 -6.64 -19.99
N SER A 91 -2.17 -5.67 -20.55
CA SER A 91 -1.63 -4.42 -21.06
C SER A 91 -1.49 -3.36 -19.95
N GLU A 92 -0.62 -2.35 -20.17
CA GLU A 92 -0.44 -1.25 -19.21
C GLU A 92 -1.76 -0.52 -18.84
N PRO A 93 -2.67 -0.20 -19.78
CA PRO A 93 -3.94 0.45 -19.45
C PRO A 93 -4.85 -0.46 -18.62
N GLU A 94 -4.83 -1.77 -18.86
CA GLU A 94 -5.58 -2.74 -18.05
C GLU A 94 -5.04 -2.80 -16.62
N ALA A 95 -3.72 -2.79 -16.44
CA ALA A 95 -3.10 -2.74 -15.11
C ALA A 95 -3.46 -1.46 -14.36
N GLN A 96 -3.47 -0.31 -15.04
CA GLN A 96 -3.91 0.96 -14.44
C GLN A 96 -5.39 0.89 -14.03
N GLY A 97 -6.26 0.35 -14.89
CA GLY A 97 -7.68 0.21 -14.60
C GLY A 97 -7.96 -0.69 -13.40
N GLN A 98 -7.28 -1.85 -13.32
CA GLN A 98 -7.43 -2.78 -12.19
C GLN A 98 -7.00 -2.15 -10.86
N VAL A 99 -5.88 -1.44 -10.85
CA VAL A 99 -5.40 -0.77 -9.63
C VAL A 99 -6.31 0.38 -9.26
N MET A 100 -6.76 1.18 -10.22
CA MET A 100 -7.71 2.26 -9.97
C MET A 100 -9.02 1.73 -9.38
N GLU A 101 -9.57 0.63 -9.91
CA GLU A 101 -10.77 -0.01 -9.38
C GLU A 101 -10.54 -0.54 -7.96
N ALA A 102 -9.39 -1.18 -7.71
CA ALA A 102 -9.04 -1.68 -6.39
C ALA A 102 -9.01 -0.58 -5.33
N TRP A 103 -8.47 0.60 -5.68
CA TRP A 103 -8.45 1.76 -4.78
C TRP A 103 -9.79 2.48 -4.69
N ALA A 104 -10.55 2.57 -5.78
CA ALA A 104 -11.87 3.21 -5.81
C ALA A 104 -12.87 2.52 -4.86
N ASN A 105 -12.75 1.21 -4.65
CA ASN A 105 -13.57 0.46 -3.70
C ASN A 105 -13.32 0.86 -2.24
N GLY A 106 -12.13 1.36 -1.92
CA GLY A 106 -11.76 1.84 -0.59
C GLY A 106 -11.80 3.36 -0.45
N ALA A 107 -11.71 4.11 -1.54
CA ALA A 107 -11.64 5.56 -1.50
C ALA A 107 -13.00 6.20 -1.16
N VAL A 108 -12.99 7.19 -0.27
CA VAL A 108 -14.17 8.00 0.06
C VAL A 108 -14.02 9.34 -0.64
N GLU A 109 -14.95 9.68 -1.54
CA GLU A 109 -14.89 10.91 -2.35
C GLU A 109 -13.59 11.05 -3.18
N GLY A 110 -12.99 9.92 -3.60
CA GLY A 110 -11.72 9.91 -4.34
C GLY A 110 -10.48 10.11 -3.46
N LEU A 111 -10.65 10.15 -2.14
CA LEU A 111 -9.56 10.25 -1.18
C LEU A 111 -9.27 8.89 -0.54
N VAL A 112 -8.00 8.53 -0.47
CA VAL A 112 -7.48 7.32 0.17
C VAL A 112 -6.81 7.68 1.49
N SER A 113 -7.33 7.15 2.59
CA SER A 113 -6.76 7.31 3.92
C SER A 113 -5.55 6.40 4.17
N TRP A 114 -4.75 6.71 5.18
CA TRP A 114 -3.67 5.82 5.65
C TRP A 114 -4.19 4.42 6.01
N VAL A 115 -5.38 4.32 6.61
CA VAL A 115 -5.95 3.04 7.04
C VAL A 115 -6.28 2.16 5.83
N GLU A 116 -6.90 2.73 4.79
CA GLU A 116 -7.19 2.02 3.54
C GLU A 116 -5.90 1.61 2.83
N PHE A 117 -4.94 2.52 2.74
CA PHE A 117 -3.63 2.25 2.14
C PHE A 117 -2.91 1.10 2.83
N LEU A 118 -2.85 1.12 4.16
CA LEU A 118 -2.24 0.05 4.94
C LEU A 118 -3.01 -1.27 4.79
N ASN A 119 -4.35 -1.23 4.78
CA ASN A 119 -5.17 -2.44 4.65
C ASN A 119 -4.97 -3.13 3.29
N TYR A 120 -4.88 -2.36 2.21
CA TYR A 120 -4.55 -2.88 0.87
C TYR A 120 -3.20 -3.60 0.88
N TYR A 121 -2.15 -2.94 1.40
CA TYR A 121 -0.83 -3.56 1.47
C TYR A 121 -0.71 -4.69 2.48
N LYS A 122 -1.58 -4.74 3.50
CA LYS A 122 -1.69 -5.89 4.41
C LYS A 122 -2.17 -7.12 3.66
N ALA A 123 -3.20 -6.97 2.82
CA ALA A 123 -3.74 -8.05 2.01
C ALA A 123 -2.74 -8.52 0.94
N LEU A 124 -1.96 -7.61 0.34
CA LEU A 124 -0.88 -8.00 -0.58
C LEU A 124 0.31 -8.64 0.14
N SER A 125 0.72 -8.07 1.28
CA SER A 125 1.82 -8.62 2.10
C SER A 125 1.53 -10.03 2.57
N ALA A 126 0.26 -10.35 2.80
CA ALA A 126 -0.19 -11.68 3.08
C ALA A 126 0.26 -12.68 2.00
N CYS A 127 0.02 -12.34 0.72
CA CYS A 127 0.32 -13.22 -0.40
C CYS A 127 1.82 -13.38 -0.72
N VAL A 128 2.70 -12.58 -0.11
CA VAL A 128 4.16 -12.59 -0.40
C VAL A 128 4.95 -13.10 0.80
N ALA A 129 5.61 -14.24 0.62
CA ALA A 129 6.38 -14.89 1.68
C ALA A 129 7.66 -14.13 2.04
N ASP A 130 8.40 -13.64 1.04
CA ASP A 130 9.70 -12.99 1.23
C ASP A 130 9.56 -11.47 1.45
N ASP A 131 10.28 -10.94 2.44
CA ASP A 131 10.23 -9.51 2.76
C ASP A 131 10.87 -8.67 1.64
N ARG A 132 11.95 -9.14 1.01
CA ARG A 132 12.64 -8.39 -0.06
C ARG A 132 11.74 -8.29 -1.28
N GLU A 133 11.13 -9.40 -1.70
CA GLU A 133 10.19 -9.45 -2.82
C GLU A 133 9.01 -8.50 -2.60
N PHE A 134 8.47 -8.45 -1.37
CA PHE A 134 7.41 -7.50 -1.03
C PHE A 134 7.88 -6.05 -1.16
N LEU A 135 9.02 -5.70 -0.56
CA LEU A 135 9.53 -4.32 -0.57
C LEU A 135 9.87 -3.86 -1.99
N GLU A 136 10.54 -4.71 -2.77
CA GLU A 136 10.87 -4.44 -4.17
C GLU A 136 9.60 -4.26 -5.02
N GLY A 137 8.59 -5.12 -4.83
CA GLY A 137 7.31 -5.01 -5.54
C GLY A 137 6.55 -3.72 -5.19
N VAL A 138 6.48 -3.33 -3.92
CA VAL A 138 5.85 -2.06 -3.51
C VAL A 138 6.63 -0.88 -4.09
N GLN A 139 7.97 -0.92 -4.05
CA GLN A 139 8.80 0.15 -4.58
C GLN A 139 8.69 0.29 -6.10
N SER A 140 8.64 -0.82 -6.84
CA SER A 140 8.54 -0.78 -8.30
C SER A 140 7.19 -0.25 -8.77
N THR A 141 6.15 -0.47 -7.98
CA THR A 141 4.77 -0.06 -8.25
C THR A 141 4.58 1.46 -8.22
N TRP A 142 5.34 2.16 -7.39
CA TRP A 142 5.28 3.62 -7.30
C TRP A 142 6.57 4.19 -7.89
N SER A 143 6.47 5.13 -8.83
CA SER A 143 7.60 5.84 -9.44
C SER A 143 8.27 6.81 -8.45
N LEU A 144 8.60 6.33 -7.24
CA LEU A 144 9.24 7.11 -6.21
C LEU A 144 10.73 7.19 -6.53
N PRO A 145 11.35 8.37 -6.30
CA PRO A 145 12.80 8.47 -6.38
C PRO A 145 13.38 7.43 -5.43
N SER A 146 14.30 6.61 -5.95
CA SER A 146 15.06 5.66 -5.14
C SER A 146 15.48 6.33 -3.82
N HIS A 147 15.37 5.61 -2.70
CA HIS A 147 15.69 6.06 -1.33
C HIS A 147 17.11 6.67 -1.15
N THR A 148 17.90 6.75 -2.22
CA THR A 148 19.20 7.40 -2.33
C THR A 148 19.16 8.92 -2.40
N GLU A 149 18.06 9.58 -2.79
CA GLU A 149 18.06 11.04 -3.01
C GLU A 149 17.31 11.89 -1.97
N THR A 150 16.42 11.32 -1.17
CA THR A 150 15.82 12.03 -0.03
C THR A 150 16.61 11.68 1.23
N GLY A 151 17.52 12.58 1.62
CA GLY A 151 18.46 12.45 2.75
C GLY A 151 17.82 12.37 4.15
N VAL A 152 16.79 11.55 4.33
CA VAL A 152 16.08 11.33 5.60
C VAL A 152 15.79 9.83 5.79
N PHE A 153 16.83 8.98 5.79
CA PHE A 153 16.96 7.81 6.68
C PHE A 153 18.32 7.10 6.47
N ARG A 154 19.43 7.79 6.76
CA ARG A 154 20.71 7.10 6.99
C ARG A 154 20.80 6.61 8.43
N ALA A 155 20.12 5.50 8.74
CA ALA A 155 20.44 4.65 9.88
C ALA A 155 19.69 3.31 9.80
N GLY A 156 20.18 2.34 9.02
CA GLY A 156 19.77 0.95 9.24
C GLY A 156 19.95 -0.02 8.09
N THR A 157 19.69 0.37 6.84
CA THR A 157 19.51 -0.63 5.75
C THR A 157 20.75 -0.83 4.87
N SER A 158 21.80 -0.03 5.03
CA SER A 158 23.06 -0.13 4.26
C SER A 158 23.93 -1.36 4.60
N ARG A 159 23.39 -2.39 5.25
CA ARG A 159 24.11 -3.65 5.52
C ARG A 159 23.49 -4.90 4.89
N LEU A 160 22.38 -4.78 4.17
CA LEU A 160 21.65 -5.96 3.66
C LEU A 160 21.65 -6.10 2.14
N LEU A 161 22.36 -5.23 1.40
CA LEU A 161 22.51 -5.39 -0.06
C LEU A 161 23.90 -5.91 -0.48
N ASP A 162 24.79 -6.19 0.47
CA ASP A 162 26.16 -6.69 0.22
C ASP A 162 26.50 -8.00 0.96
N ALA A 163 25.52 -8.86 1.27
CA ALA A 163 25.79 -10.18 1.86
C ALA A 163 24.88 -11.27 1.30
#